data_AF-A0AAW4BU32-F1
#
_entry.id   AF-A0AAW4BU32-F1
#
_cell.length_a   1.000
_cell.length_b   1.000
_cell.length_c   1.000
_cell.angle_alpha   90.00
_cell.angle_beta   90.00
_cell.angle_gamma   90.00
#
_symmetry.space_group_name_H-M   'P 1'
#
loop_
_entity.id
_entity.type
_entity.pdbx_description
1 polymer ?
#
loop_
_entity_poly.entity_id
_entity_poly.type
_entity_poly.pdbx_seq_one_letter_code
_entity_poly.pdbx_strand_id
1 'polypeptide(L)'
;MSLNQTHNYLCQQGSSNKFYTLMLNSTSGGWVVLSHYGRTGTAGTQRVVKSQSSYFAALEAFEAACKKRLARGYVLVGTATDAPAEKMQLKSEMTAEDQAARQQRLDQLKALPVRAVEIDPMRLWL
;
A
#
# COMPACT_ATOMS: atom_id res chain seq x y z
N MET A 1 -0.31 22.34 -4.06
CA MET A 1 0.48 21.61 -3.04
C MET A 1 0.89 20.29 -3.64
N SER A 2 2.19 19.99 -3.70
CA SER A 2 2.71 18.71 -4.23
C SER A 2 2.70 17.67 -3.12
N LEU A 3 2.01 16.56 -3.32
CA LEU A 3 2.11 15.41 -2.42
C LEU A 3 3.33 14.59 -2.86
N ASN A 4 4.28 14.44 -1.96
CA ASN A 4 5.51 13.68 -2.18
C ASN A 4 5.67 12.64 -1.07
N GLN A 5 5.94 11.39 -1.44
CA GLN A 5 6.25 10.31 -0.48
C GLN A 5 7.60 9.71 -0.83
N THR A 6 8.47 9.56 0.16
CA THR A 6 9.86 9.11 0.00
C THR A 6 10.18 7.99 0.97
N HIS A 7 10.71 6.88 0.47
CA HIS A 7 11.19 5.75 1.27
C HIS A 7 12.68 5.51 0.98
N ASN A 8 13.50 5.52 2.04
CA ASN A 8 14.94 5.33 1.97
C ASN A 8 15.33 3.94 2.43
N TYR A 9 16.12 3.25 1.63
CA TYR A 9 16.55 1.89 1.88
C TYR A 9 18.08 1.77 1.86
N LEU A 10 18.61 0.86 2.69
CA LEU A 10 20.02 0.49 2.71
C LEU A 10 20.20 -1.02 2.54
N CYS A 11 21.27 -1.42 1.86
CA CYS A 11 21.72 -2.80 1.81
C CYS A 11 23.19 -2.85 2.23
N GLN A 12 23.44 -3.46 3.38
CA GLN A 12 24.74 -3.55 4.04
C GLN A 12 25.21 -5.00 4.23
N GLN A 13 24.91 -5.89 3.28
CA GLN A 13 25.33 -7.29 3.34
C GLN A 13 26.72 -7.50 2.71
N GLY A 14 27.66 -8.02 3.50
CA GLY A 14 29.04 -8.28 3.06
C GLY A 14 29.75 -7.00 2.63
N SER A 15 30.29 -7.00 1.39
CA SER A 15 30.92 -5.81 0.79
C SER A 15 29.91 -4.86 0.12
N SER A 16 28.62 -5.16 0.14
CA SER A 16 27.60 -4.25 -0.40
C SER A 16 27.34 -3.14 0.61
N ASN A 17 27.57 -1.89 0.19
CA ASN A 17 27.13 -0.68 0.89
C ASN A 17 26.38 0.19 -0.12
N LYS A 18 25.09 -0.12 -0.30
CA LYS A 18 24.23 0.49 -1.33
C LYS A 18 23.05 1.18 -0.69
N PHE A 19 22.66 2.32 -1.26
CA PHE A 19 21.42 2.99 -0.93
C PHE A 19 20.43 2.86 -2.09
N TYR A 20 19.16 2.94 -1.74
CA TYR A 20 18.07 3.02 -2.70
C TYR A 20 16.95 3.87 -2.10
N THR A 21 16.57 4.94 -2.77
CA THR A 21 15.48 5.82 -2.40
C THR A 21 14.38 5.68 -3.44
N LEU A 22 13.15 5.46 -3.01
CA LEU A 22 11.95 5.52 -3.84
C LEU A 22 11.20 6.80 -3.51
N MET A 23 10.76 7.53 -4.53
CA MET A 23 9.96 8.74 -4.38
C MET A 23 8.71 8.62 -5.24
N LEU A 24 7.55 8.95 -4.68
CA LEU A 24 6.29 9.16 -5.39
C LEU A 24 6.01 10.65 -5.40
N ASN A 25 6.06 11.25 -6.59
CA ASN A 25 5.90 12.70 -6.77
C ASN A 25 4.70 13.00 -7.65
N SER A 26 3.98 14.07 -7.31
CA SER A 26 3.00 14.69 -8.19
C SER A 26 3.68 15.59 -9.22
N THR A 27 3.15 15.59 -10.44
CA THR A 27 3.62 16.40 -11.57
C THR A 27 2.41 17.07 -12.23
N SER A 28 2.64 18.05 -13.11
CA SER A 28 1.57 18.73 -13.84
C SER A 28 0.72 17.80 -14.71
N GLY A 29 1.28 16.65 -15.13
CA GLY A 29 0.62 15.67 -16.00
C GLY A 29 0.20 14.36 -15.32
N GLY A 30 0.27 14.28 -13.99
CA GLY A 30 -0.04 13.05 -13.24
C GLY A 30 1.00 12.76 -12.16
N TRP A 31 1.40 11.50 -12.03
CA TRP A 31 2.22 11.00 -10.94
C TRP A 31 3.40 10.20 -11.46
N VAL A 32 4.55 10.36 -10.81
CA VAL A 32 5.79 9.68 -11.19
C VAL A 32 6.41 9.01 -9.99
N VAL A 33 6.76 7.74 -10.14
CA VAL A 33 7.60 7.00 -9.22
C VAL A 33 9.04 7.10 -9.69
N LEU A 34 9.89 7.72 -8.89
CA LEU A 34 11.33 7.86 -9.13
C LEU A 34 12.10 6.90 -8.23
N SER A 35 13.23 6.43 -8.72
CA SER A 35 14.25 5.78 -7.91
C SER A 35 15.55 6.57 -7.96
N HIS A 36 16.23 6.65 -6.82
CA HIS A 36 17.58 7.17 -6.71
C HIS A 36 18.42 6.13 -5.99
N TYR A 37 19.49 5.64 -6.60
CA TYR A 37 20.24 4.52 -6.04
C TYR A 37 21.72 4.60 -6.38
N GLY A 38 22.56 3.99 -5.54
CA GLY A 38 24.00 4.01 -5.74
C GLY A 38 24.75 3.34 -4.61
N ARG A 39 26.08 3.52 -4.61
CA ARG A 39 26.90 3.23 -3.45
C ARG A 39 26.76 4.37 -2.44
N THR A 40 26.69 4.04 -1.15
CA THR A 40 26.66 5.05 -0.08
C THR A 40 27.89 5.95 -0.20
N GLY A 41 27.69 7.27 -0.07
CA GLY A 41 28.75 8.27 -0.27
C GLY A 41 29.01 8.67 -1.72
N THR A 42 28.24 8.16 -2.68
CA THR A 42 28.29 8.61 -4.10
C THR A 42 27.03 9.39 -4.45
N ALA A 43 27.09 10.19 -5.52
CA ALA A 43 25.93 10.91 -6.05
C ALA A 43 24.80 9.96 -6.51
N GLY A 44 25.12 8.71 -6.84
CA GLY A 44 24.16 7.72 -7.32
C GLY A 44 23.58 8.04 -8.69
N THR A 45 22.45 7.41 -8.99
CA THR A 45 21.73 7.54 -10.26
C THR A 45 20.24 7.65 -9.98
N GLN A 46 19.60 8.64 -10.60
CA GLN A 46 18.15 8.81 -10.55
C GLN A 46 17.49 8.30 -11.83
N ARG A 47 16.37 7.59 -11.71
CA ARG A 47 15.59 7.09 -12.84
C ARG A 47 14.09 7.16 -12.58
N VAL A 48 13.32 7.32 -13.64
CA VAL A 48 11.88 7.10 -13.60
C VAL A 48 11.62 5.60 -13.59
N VAL A 49 10.91 5.12 -12.56
CA VAL A 49 10.46 3.72 -12.44
C VAL A 49 9.18 3.54 -13.23
N LYS A 50 8.20 4.44 -13.03
CA LYS A 50 6.90 4.41 -13.70
C LYS A 50 6.25 5.78 -13.66
N SER A 51 5.51 6.11 -14.73
CA SER A 51 4.62 7.27 -14.77
C SER A 51 3.18 6.78 -14.85
N GLN A 52 2.27 7.46 -14.17
CA GLN A 52 0.86 7.11 -14.07
C GLN A 52 0.01 8.38 -14.08
N SER A 53 -1.18 8.32 -14.67
CA SER A 53 -2.12 9.45 -14.66
C SER A 53 -2.88 9.58 -13.33
N SER A 54 -3.06 8.47 -12.61
CA SER A 54 -3.81 8.41 -11.35
C SER A 54 -2.91 8.19 -10.13
N TYR A 55 -3.25 8.86 -9.03
CA TYR A 55 -2.57 8.70 -7.74
C TYR A 55 -2.59 7.25 -7.27
N PHE A 56 -3.76 6.60 -7.29
CA PHE A 56 -3.90 5.22 -6.79
C PHE A 56 -3.03 4.24 -7.58
N ALA A 57 -2.99 4.36 -8.91
CA ALA A 57 -2.14 3.53 -9.76
C ALA A 57 -0.63 3.80 -9.55
N ALA A 58 -0.27 5.03 -9.17
CA ALA A 58 1.10 5.40 -8.82
C ALA A 58 1.49 4.87 -7.43
N LEU A 59 0.57 4.93 -6.47
CA LEU A 59 0.75 4.40 -5.12
C LEU A 59 0.93 2.88 -5.15
N GLU A 60 0.09 2.15 -5.89
CA GLU A 60 0.26 0.70 -6.06
C GLU A 60 1.61 0.35 -6.69
N ALA A 61 2.04 1.11 -7.71
CA ALA A 61 3.35 0.92 -8.33
C ALA A 61 4.51 1.22 -7.38
N PHE A 62 4.37 2.26 -6.55
CA PHE A 62 5.32 2.63 -5.51
C PHE A 62 5.43 1.53 -4.45
N GLU A 63 4.30 1.06 -3.91
CA GLU A 63 4.27 -0.03 -2.93
C GLU A 63 4.85 -1.34 -3.48
N ALA A 64 4.55 -1.67 -4.73
CA ALA A 64 5.14 -2.83 -5.39
C ALA A 64 6.66 -2.70 -5.51
N ALA A 65 7.17 -1.50 -5.83
CA ALA A 65 8.60 -1.23 -5.88
C ALA A 65 9.25 -1.34 -4.49
N CYS A 66 8.58 -0.85 -3.44
CA CYS A 66 8.98 -0.98 -2.03
C CYS A 66 9.09 -2.45 -1.62
N LYS A 67 8.05 -3.25 -1.85
CA LYS A 67 8.04 -4.70 -1.58
C LYS A 67 9.19 -5.42 -2.30
N LYS A 68 9.43 -5.05 -3.57
CA LYS A 68 10.56 -5.58 -4.36
C LYS A 68 11.93 -5.22 -3.78
N ARG A 69 12.09 -4.06 -3.11
CA ARG A 69 13.36 -3.71 -2.44
C ARG A 69 13.58 -4.58 -1.20
N LEU A 70 12.54 -4.72 -0.36
CA LEU A 70 12.59 -5.56 0.84
C LEU A 70 12.93 -7.02 0.49
N ALA A 71 12.28 -7.58 -0.53
CA ALA A 71 12.56 -8.93 -1.02
C ALA A 71 14.00 -9.14 -1.52
N ARG A 72 14.74 -8.07 -1.82
CA ARG A 72 16.14 -8.11 -2.29
C ARG A 72 17.15 -7.91 -1.16
N GLY A 73 16.71 -7.93 0.11
CA GLY A 73 17.57 -7.75 1.27
C GLY A 73 17.94 -6.29 1.55
N TYR A 74 17.20 -5.33 0.99
CA TYR A 74 17.26 -3.95 1.45
C TYR A 74 16.42 -3.77 2.71
N VAL A 75 16.91 -2.96 3.63
CA VAL A 75 16.23 -2.59 4.86
C VAL A 75 15.71 -1.16 4.72
N LEU A 76 14.47 -0.92 5.14
CA LEU A 76 13.88 0.43 5.20
C LEU A 76 14.50 1.19 6.38
N VAL A 77 15.07 2.36 6.13
CA VAL A 77 15.79 3.16 7.15
C VAL A 77 15.20 4.55 7.37
N GLY A 78 14.25 4.97 6.53
CA GLY A 78 13.54 6.23 6.73
C GLY A 78 12.40 6.42 5.76
N THR A 79 11.38 7.14 6.18
CA THR A 79 10.24 7.55 5.37
C THR A 79 9.97 9.04 5.57
N ALA A 80 9.56 9.72 4.52
CA ALA A 80 9.12 11.11 4.58
C ALA A 80 7.89 11.27 3.68
N THR A 81 6.88 11.98 4.18
CA THR A 81 5.68 12.28 3.42
C THR A 81 5.38 13.76 3.58
N ASP A 82 5.53 14.51 2.49
CA ASP A 82 5.09 15.90 2.41
C ASP A 82 3.60 15.90 2.08
N ALA A 83 2.79 15.62 3.09
CA ALA A 83 1.36 15.90 3.05
C ALA A 83 1.09 17.09 3.97
N PRO A 84 0.28 18.10 3.56
CA PRO A 84 -0.37 18.93 4.56
C PRO A 84 -1.19 17.99 5.44
N ALA A 85 -1.00 18.04 6.75
CA ALA A 85 -1.55 17.11 7.75
C ALA A 85 -3.10 17.10 7.83
N GLU A 86 -3.81 17.66 6.86
CA GLU A 86 -5.23 17.98 6.94
C GLU A 86 -6.13 17.04 6.10
N LYS A 87 -5.60 16.09 5.34
CA LYS A 87 -6.43 15.16 4.54
C LYS A 87 -6.01 13.69 4.64
N MET A 88 -5.55 13.27 5.81
CA MET A 88 -5.51 11.85 6.19
C MET A 88 -6.68 11.44 7.09
N GLN A 89 -7.71 12.29 7.17
CA GLN A 89 -9.07 11.90 7.56
C GLN A 89 -9.95 12.00 6.31
N LEU A 90 -9.92 10.98 5.44
CA LEU A 90 -11.06 10.72 4.56
C LEU A 90 -11.01 9.25 4.11
N LYS A 91 -11.45 8.37 5.01
CA LYS A 91 -12.29 7.17 4.78
C LYS A 91 -12.39 6.32 6.05
N SER A 92 -12.68 6.96 7.18
CA SER A 92 -13.18 6.31 8.39
C SER A 92 -14.41 7.02 8.95
N GLU A 93 -15.13 7.75 8.10
CA GLU A 93 -16.51 8.13 8.40
C GLU A 93 -17.41 7.23 7.56
N MET A 94 -17.71 6.06 8.13
CA MET A 94 -18.84 5.24 7.69
C MET A 94 -20.09 6.05 8.05
N THR A 95 -20.78 6.58 7.05
CA THR A 95 -21.94 7.46 7.28
C THR A 95 -23.02 6.72 8.05
N ALA A 96 -23.89 7.45 8.75
CA ALA A 96 -25.00 6.85 9.50
C ALA A 96 -25.91 5.99 8.59
N GLU A 97 -25.98 6.33 7.29
CA GLU A 97 -26.69 5.59 6.26
C GLU A 97 -26.01 4.24 5.95
N ASP A 98 -24.67 4.20 5.86
CA ASP A 98 -23.92 2.96 5.68
C ASP A 98 -24.02 2.03 6.91
N GLN A 99 -24.06 2.61 8.11
CA GLN A 99 -24.30 1.88 9.35
C GLN A 99 -25.71 1.29 9.40
N ALA A 100 -26.72 2.06 9.01
CA ALA A 100 -28.10 1.59 8.93
C ALA A 100 -28.28 0.48 7.88
N ALA A 101 -27.65 0.61 6.71
CA ALA A 101 -27.67 -0.41 5.66
C ALA A 101 -27.02 -1.72 6.11
N ARG A 102 -25.90 -1.65 6.84
CA ARG A 102 -25.25 -2.82 7.42
C ARG A 102 -26.10 -3.49 8.51
N GLN A 103 -26.75 -2.69 9.36
CA GLN A 103 -27.61 -3.21 10.42
C GLN A 103 -28.86 -3.90 9.85
N GLN A 104 -29.52 -3.28 8.86
CA GLN A 104 -30.63 -3.90 8.14
C GLN A 104 -30.24 -5.22 7.48
N ARG A 105 -29.05 -5.30 6.89
CA ARG A 105 -28.55 -6.54 6.27
C ARG A 105 -28.28 -7.63 7.30
N LEU A 106 -27.78 -7.29 8.49
CA LEU A 106 -27.60 -8.22 9.61
C LEU A 106 -28.93 -8.73 10.15
N ASP A 107 -29.92 -7.85 10.29
CA ASP A 107 -31.23 -8.23 10.80
C ASP A 107 -31.99 -9.12 9.79
N GLN A 108 -31.85 -8.86 8.49
CA GLN A 108 -32.34 -9.76 7.44
C GLN A 108 -31.68 -11.14 7.51
N LEU A 109 -30.37 -11.21 7.74
CA LEU A 109 -29.66 -12.50 7.89
C LEU A 109 -30.09 -13.27 9.13
N LYS A 110 -30.37 -12.59 10.25
CA LYS A 110 -30.91 -13.22 11.47
C LYS A 110 -32.34 -13.70 11.30
N ALA A 111 -33.13 -13.02 10.45
CA ALA A 111 -34.51 -13.39 10.15
C ALA A 111 -34.61 -14.55 9.16
N LEU A 112 -33.51 -14.95 8.49
CA LEU A 112 -33.51 -16.16 7.68
C LEU A 112 -33.67 -17.37 8.60
N PRO A 113 -34.66 -18.26 8.36
CA PRO A 113 -34.78 -19.49 9.11
C PRO A 113 -33.56 -20.34 8.81
N VAL A 114 -32.65 -20.46 9.79
CA VAL A 114 -31.54 -21.40 9.74
C VAL A 114 -32.17 -22.78 9.68
N ARG A 115 -32.23 -23.38 8.49
CA ARG A 115 -32.50 -24.80 8.38
C ARG A 115 -31.35 -25.49 9.07
N ALA A 116 -31.62 -26.11 10.22
CA ALA A 116 -30.71 -27.05 10.83
C ALA A 116 -30.42 -28.11 9.77
N VAL A 117 -29.22 -28.06 9.18
CA VAL A 117 -28.72 -29.19 8.40
C VAL A 117 -28.34 -30.21 9.47
N GLU A 118 -29.22 -31.15 9.74
CA GLU A 118 -28.86 -32.37 10.46
C GLU A 118 -27.81 -33.09 9.62
N ILE A 119 -26.54 -32.90 9.99
CA ILE A 119 -25.46 -33.70 9.45
C ILE A 119 -25.55 -35.03 10.18
N ASP A 120 -26.13 -36.02 9.52
CA ASP A 120 -26.13 -37.41 9.99
C ASP A 120 -24.68 -37.93 9.99
N PRO A 121 -24.07 -38.17 11.18
CA PRO A 121 -22.66 -38.55 11.27
C PRO A 121 -22.37 -39.92 10.67
N MET A 122 -23.40 -40.72 10.33
CA MET A 122 -23.23 -42.04 9.73
C MET A 122 -23.09 -42.03 8.20
N ARG A 123 -23.27 -40.88 7.53
CA ARG A 123 -23.24 -40.79 6.06
C ARG A 123 -21.89 -40.38 5.46
N LEU A 124 -20.84 -40.25 6.27
CA LEU A 124 -19.49 -39.85 5.84
C LEU A 124 -18.54 -41.03 5.55
N TRP A 125 -19.04 -42.26 5.58
CA TRP A 125 -18.26 -43.46 5.27
C TRP A 125 -19.01 -44.35 4.28
N LEU A 126 -19.07 -43.95 3.02
CA LEU A 126 -19.27 -44.81 1.85
C LEU A 126 -18.55 -44.20 0.64
#